data_AF-A0A7J4PMV2-F1
#
_entry.id   AF-A0A7J4PMV2-F1
#
_cell.length_a   1.000
_cell.length_b   1.000
_cell.length_c   1.000
_cell.angle_alpha   90.00
_cell.angle_beta   90.00
_cell.angle_gamma   90.00
#
_symmetry.space_group_name_H-M   'P 1'
#
loop_
_entity.id
_entity.type
_entity.pdbx_description
1 polymer ?
#
loop_
_entity_poly.entity_id
_entity_poly.type
_entity_poly.pdbx_seq_one_letter_code
_entity_poly.pdbx_strand_id
1 'polypeptide(L)'
;MKPIIPEDERSSEPLDNERIIYHPDMVRANEWILNEYEAPFREICIFVPCAKRKPYHESPSHKKFDRIIFGLAKPEDVHIVTFGTCGVAPRELDTQYPFMHYKFMMGKCNVTQIKRDFIKIESERLACYLEKTRDNYGHRIAYCIGDFRTAMEKALEMVDVEVSLVPGESTIRSMLQPEKSFIYNSLSCKEYLQDFSDAIAEALKLPERKVGLREDLSVDDTDWYPL
;
A
#
# COMPACT_ATOMS: atom_id res chain seq x y z
N MET A 1 4.61 -16.06 -16.33
CA MET A 1 3.43 -16.02 -15.45
C MET A 1 2.19 -16.06 -16.34
N LYS A 2 1.17 -16.85 -16.01
CA LYS A 2 -0.12 -16.78 -16.74
C LYS A 2 -0.82 -15.48 -16.35
N PRO A 3 -1.49 -14.78 -17.29
CA PRO A 3 -2.24 -13.58 -16.95
C PRO A 3 -3.39 -13.93 -15.98
N ILE A 4 -3.67 -13.03 -15.04
CA ILE A 4 -4.81 -13.17 -14.11
C ILE A 4 -6.13 -13.22 -14.91
N ILE A 5 -6.24 -12.36 -15.93
CA ILE A 5 -7.37 -12.31 -16.86
C ILE A 5 -6.83 -12.37 -18.29
N PRO A 6 -7.10 -13.45 -19.04
CA PRO A 6 -6.78 -13.56 -20.46
C PRO A 6 -7.33 -12.38 -21.26
N GLU A 7 -6.62 -11.94 -22.30
CA GLU A 7 -6.96 -10.71 -23.03
C GLU A 7 -8.32 -10.78 -23.74
N ASP A 8 -8.68 -11.95 -24.23
CA ASP A 8 -9.96 -12.26 -24.87
C ASP A 8 -11.14 -12.33 -23.88
N GLU A 9 -10.87 -12.37 -22.58
CA GLU A 9 -11.87 -12.39 -21.52
C GLU A 9 -12.05 -11.04 -20.81
N ARG A 10 -11.27 -10.02 -21.18
CA ARG A 10 -11.33 -8.70 -20.54
C ARG A 10 -12.62 -7.97 -20.90
N SER A 11 -13.18 -7.28 -19.93
CA SER A 11 -14.29 -6.37 -20.13
C SER A 11 -13.89 -5.23 -21.06
N SER A 12 -14.85 -4.79 -21.89
CA SER A 12 -14.73 -3.58 -22.69
C SER A 12 -14.99 -2.30 -21.90
N GLU A 13 -15.37 -2.41 -20.62
CA GLU A 13 -15.63 -1.25 -19.76
C GLU A 13 -14.34 -0.43 -19.51
N PRO A 14 -14.45 0.90 -19.42
CA PRO A 14 -13.29 1.75 -19.19
C PRO A 14 -12.79 1.70 -17.73
N LEU A 15 -11.48 1.64 -17.55
CA LEU A 15 -10.79 1.60 -16.25
C LEU A 15 -10.38 3.00 -15.71
N ASP A 16 -10.98 4.09 -16.17
CA ASP A 16 -10.51 5.46 -15.92
C ASP A 16 -11.45 6.33 -15.06
N ASN A 17 -12.59 5.78 -14.64
CA ASN A 17 -13.60 6.49 -13.84
C ASN A 17 -13.82 5.86 -12.45
N GLU A 18 -14.65 6.52 -11.65
CA GLU A 18 -14.93 6.18 -10.25
C GLU A 18 -15.57 4.81 -10.05
N ARG A 19 -16.16 4.22 -11.10
CA ARG A 19 -16.76 2.89 -11.03
C ARG A 19 -15.73 1.77 -11.00
N ILE A 20 -14.43 2.08 -11.06
CA ILE A 20 -13.34 1.09 -11.04
C ILE A 20 -13.45 0.09 -9.88
N ILE A 21 -13.97 0.52 -8.73
CA ILE A 21 -14.13 -0.36 -7.55
C ILE A 21 -15.18 -1.47 -7.77
N TYR A 22 -16.10 -1.29 -8.72
CA TYR A 22 -17.11 -2.27 -9.15
C TYR A 22 -16.80 -2.88 -10.52
N HIS A 23 -15.72 -2.46 -11.18
CA HIS A 23 -15.41 -2.92 -12.53
C HIS A 23 -15.22 -4.45 -12.52
N PRO A 24 -15.84 -5.21 -13.43
CA PRO A 24 -15.84 -6.67 -13.41
C PRO A 24 -14.42 -7.25 -13.37
N ASP A 25 -13.50 -6.72 -14.17
CA ASP A 25 -12.12 -7.21 -14.15
C ASP A 25 -11.34 -6.82 -12.89
N MET A 26 -11.67 -5.69 -12.26
CA MET A 26 -11.04 -5.31 -10.99
C MET A 26 -11.53 -6.22 -9.86
N VAL A 27 -12.84 -6.54 -9.86
CA VAL A 27 -13.44 -7.51 -8.95
C VAL A 27 -12.82 -8.89 -9.16
N ARG A 28 -12.82 -9.40 -10.39
CA ARG A 28 -12.26 -10.71 -10.75
C ARG A 28 -10.77 -10.83 -10.39
N ALA A 29 -9.97 -9.80 -10.66
CA ALA A 29 -8.56 -9.83 -10.30
C ALA A 29 -8.34 -9.86 -8.79
N ASN A 30 -9.13 -9.10 -8.02
CA ASN A 30 -9.08 -9.16 -6.56
C ASN A 30 -9.55 -10.52 -6.03
N GLU A 31 -10.63 -11.09 -6.58
CA GLU A 31 -11.08 -12.44 -6.22
C GLU A 31 -10.00 -13.49 -6.51
N TRP A 32 -9.27 -13.35 -7.62
CA TRP A 32 -8.14 -14.22 -7.92
C TRP A 32 -7.01 -14.08 -6.88
N ILE A 33 -6.67 -12.85 -6.46
CA ILE A 33 -5.70 -12.63 -5.37
C ILE A 33 -6.18 -13.29 -4.07
N LEU A 34 -7.46 -13.13 -3.72
CA LEU A 34 -8.01 -13.63 -2.47
C LEU A 34 -8.21 -15.16 -2.50
N ASN A 35 -8.48 -15.78 -3.63
CA ASN A 35 -8.81 -17.21 -3.69
C ASN A 35 -7.70 -18.10 -4.27
N GLU A 36 -6.90 -17.61 -5.23
CA GLU A 36 -5.96 -18.45 -5.99
C GLU A 36 -4.49 -18.09 -5.80
N TYR A 37 -4.16 -16.82 -5.54
CA TYR A 37 -2.78 -16.41 -5.32
C TYR A 37 -2.20 -17.02 -4.04
N GLU A 38 -1.05 -17.67 -4.13
CA GLU A 38 -0.31 -18.18 -2.97
C GLU A 38 0.76 -17.17 -2.56
N ALA A 39 0.55 -16.52 -1.41
CA ALA A 39 1.49 -15.55 -0.89
C ALA A 39 2.76 -16.24 -0.33
N PRO A 40 3.96 -15.62 -0.46
CA PRO A 40 5.18 -16.18 0.11
C PRO A 40 5.17 -16.15 1.64
N PHE A 41 5.99 -16.99 2.26
CA PHE A 41 6.36 -16.86 3.67
C PHE A 41 7.53 -15.89 3.80
N ARG A 42 7.41 -14.89 4.67
CA ARG A 42 8.40 -13.81 4.86
C ARG A 42 8.46 -13.34 6.31
N GLU A 43 9.59 -12.77 6.72
CA GLU A 43 9.72 -12.20 8.08
C GLU A 43 8.76 -11.02 8.26
N ILE A 44 8.59 -10.19 7.22
CA ILE A 44 7.75 -9.01 7.27
C ILE A 44 6.90 -8.84 6.00
N CYS A 45 5.61 -8.51 6.17
CA CYS A 45 4.75 -8.02 5.11
C CYS A 45 4.46 -6.53 5.30
N ILE A 46 4.63 -5.75 4.23
CA ILE A 46 4.44 -4.31 4.25
C ILE A 46 3.34 -3.93 3.26
N PHE A 47 2.24 -3.41 3.81
CA PHE A 47 1.16 -2.82 3.04
C PHE A 47 1.46 -1.34 2.74
N VAL A 48 1.45 -0.98 1.46
CA VAL A 48 1.65 0.40 0.98
C VAL A 48 0.49 0.83 0.07
N PRO A 49 0.08 2.11 0.07
CA PRO A 49 -1.00 2.56 -0.78
C PRO A 49 -0.58 2.60 -2.25
N CYS A 50 -1.54 2.36 -3.13
CA CYS A 50 -1.38 2.46 -4.57
C CYS A 50 -0.93 3.85 -5.02
N ALA A 51 -0.26 3.90 -6.17
CA ALA A 51 0.29 5.12 -6.72
C ALA A 51 -0.36 5.51 -8.05
N LYS A 52 -0.28 6.81 -8.39
CA LYS A 52 -0.73 7.33 -9.70
C LYS A 52 0.06 6.69 -10.85
N ARG A 53 1.39 6.63 -10.71
CA ARG A 53 2.26 5.99 -11.70
C ARG A 53 2.22 4.48 -11.46
N LYS A 54 2.01 3.74 -12.55
CA LYS A 54 2.05 2.28 -12.60
C LYS A 54 3.15 1.83 -13.59
N PRO A 55 3.74 0.64 -13.40
CA PRO A 55 3.55 -0.23 -12.23
C PRO A 55 4.04 0.46 -10.95
N TYR A 56 3.48 0.10 -9.79
CA TYR A 56 3.61 0.92 -8.59
C TYR A 56 5.05 1.02 -8.11
N HIS A 57 5.81 -0.07 -8.22
CA HIS A 57 7.22 -0.12 -7.84
C HIS A 57 8.10 0.90 -8.60
N GLU A 58 7.67 1.38 -9.77
CA GLU A 58 8.37 2.44 -10.50
C GLU A 58 7.98 3.86 -10.08
N SER A 59 6.93 4.01 -9.27
CA SER A 59 6.46 5.32 -8.85
C SER A 59 7.48 6.04 -7.94
N PRO A 60 7.57 7.38 -7.99
CA PRO A 60 8.48 8.13 -7.12
C PRO A 60 8.26 7.86 -5.63
N SER A 61 7.01 7.68 -5.19
CA SER A 61 6.70 7.35 -3.79
C SER A 61 7.20 5.96 -3.42
N HIS A 62 6.94 4.94 -4.24
CA HIS A 62 7.43 3.59 -3.97
C HIS A 62 8.96 3.52 -3.97
N LYS A 63 9.65 4.26 -4.85
CA LYS A 63 11.12 4.32 -4.80
C LYS A 63 11.62 4.88 -3.47
N LYS A 64 10.93 5.87 -2.88
CA LYS A 64 11.25 6.37 -1.54
C LYS A 64 10.94 5.35 -0.45
N PHE A 65 9.83 4.63 -0.55
CA PHE A 65 9.52 3.54 0.38
C PHE A 65 10.58 2.44 0.30
N ASP A 66 10.99 2.07 -0.91
CA ASP A 66 11.99 1.03 -1.17
C ASP A 66 13.37 1.38 -0.59
N ARG A 67 13.76 2.66 -0.59
CA ARG A 67 14.99 3.13 0.07
C ARG A 67 14.95 2.90 1.57
N ILE A 68 13.81 3.11 2.22
CA ILE A 68 13.64 2.83 3.65
C ILE A 68 13.62 1.31 3.89
N ILE A 69 12.76 0.59 3.17
CA ILE A 69 12.57 -0.87 3.32
C ILE A 69 13.91 -1.59 3.11
N PHE A 70 14.54 -1.41 1.96
CA PHE A 70 15.75 -2.14 1.60
C PHE A 70 17.04 -1.54 2.17
N GLY A 71 16.94 -0.40 2.87
CA GLY A 71 18.01 0.11 3.72
C GLY A 71 18.10 -0.62 5.07
N LEU A 72 17.03 -1.34 5.46
CA LEU A 72 16.90 -2.05 6.74
C LEU A 72 16.74 -3.58 6.56
N ALA A 73 16.07 -4.01 5.50
CA ALA A 73 15.68 -5.40 5.26
C ALA A 73 16.23 -5.93 3.94
N LYS A 74 16.47 -7.24 3.84
CA LYS A 74 16.83 -7.86 2.56
C LYS A 74 15.58 -8.15 1.73
N PRO A 75 15.65 -8.13 0.39
CA PRO A 75 14.51 -8.42 -0.47
C PRO A 75 13.83 -9.77 -0.18
N GLU A 76 14.58 -10.79 0.21
CA GLU A 76 14.07 -12.12 0.55
C GLU A 76 13.29 -12.18 1.86
N ASP A 77 13.41 -11.17 2.74
CA ASP A 77 12.74 -11.11 4.04
C ASP A 77 11.40 -10.36 3.98
N VAL A 78 11.13 -9.65 2.87
CA VAL A 78 10.01 -8.71 2.75
C VAL A 78 9.02 -9.15 1.68
N HIS A 79 7.74 -9.15 2.02
CA HIS A 79 6.64 -9.14 1.04
C HIS A 79 6.00 -7.75 1.00
N ILE A 80 5.86 -7.17 -0.18
CA ILE A 80 5.26 -5.83 -0.35
C ILE A 80 3.92 -5.97 -1.04
N VAL A 81 2.87 -5.49 -0.38
CA VAL A 81 1.50 -5.57 -0.87
C VAL A 81 0.98 -4.16 -1.07
N THR A 82 0.61 -3.84 -2.30
CA THR A 82 -0.04 -2.56 -2.59
C THR A 82 -1.54 -2.68 -2.36
N PHE A 83 -2.18 -1.64 -1.81
CA PHE A 83 -3.64 -1.61 -1.65
C PHE A 83 -4.26 -0.24 -1.94
N GLY A 84 -5.58 -0.13 -2.08
CA GLY A 84 -6.29 1.12 -2.33
C GLY A 84 -7.20 1.03 -3.56
N THR A 85 -7.07 1.96 -4.52
CA THR A 85 -8.00 2.00 -5.67
C THR A 85 -8.04 0.69 -6.47
N CYS A 86 -6.93 -0.05 -6.47
CA CYS A 86 -6.79 -1.34 -7.14
C CYS A 86 -7.31 -2.54 -6.34
N GLY A 87 -7.76 -2.36 -5.09
CA GLY A 87 -7.82 -3.46 -4.16
C GLY A 87 -6.44 -3.95 -3.75
N VAL A 88 -6.34 -5.20 -3.31
CA VAL A 88 -5.09 -5.80 -2.80
C VAL A 88 -4.28 -6.36 -3.97
N ALA A 89 -3.05 -5.88 -4.13
CA ALA A 89 -2.14 -6.23 -5.21
C ALA A 89 -0.71 -6.45 -4.69
N PRO A 90 -0.30 -7.71 -4.45
CA PRO A 90 1.10 -8.08 -4.23
C PRO A 90 2.02 -7.47 -5.30
N ARG A 91 3.19 -6.96 -4.91
CA ARG A 91 4.07 -6.19 -5.80
C ARG A 91 4.52 -6.99 -7.02
N GLU A 92 4.76 -8.29 -6.88
CA GLU A 92 5.09 -9.21 -7.98
C GLU A 92 4.00 -9.30 -9.06
N LEU A 93 2.78 -8.83 -8.76
CA LEU A 93 1.64 -8.82 -9.66
C LEU A 93 1.25 -7.41 -10.13
N ASP A 94 1.98 -6.35 -9.76
CA ASP A 94 1.56 -4.97 -10.03
C ASP A 94 1.59 -4.57 -11.52
N THR A 95 2.29 -5.34 -12.35
CA THR A 95 2.31 -5.22 -13.82
C THR A 95 1.16 -5.95 -14.50
N GLN A 96 0.44 -6.82 -13.78
CA GLN A 96 -0.67 -7.59 -14.34
C GLN A 96 -1.89 -6.70 -14.61
N TYR A 97 -2.71 -7.12 -15.57
CA TYR A 97 -4.03 -6.54 -15.78
C TYR A 97 -4.98 -6.95 -14.64
N PRO A 98 -5.81 -6.04 -14.08
CA PRO A 98 -5.99 -4.63 -14.45
C PRO A 98 -5.16 -3.63 -13.63
N PHE A 99 -4.34 -4.08 -12.68
CA PHE A 99 -3.62 -3.22 -11.72
C PHE A 99 -2.76 -2.13 -12.39
N MET A 100 -2.06 -2.47 -13.47
CA MET A 100 -1.24 -1.50 -14.20
C MET A 100 -2.06 -0.54 -15.11
N HIS A 101 -3.34 -0.83 -15.37
CA HIS A 101 -4.08 -0.27 -16.51
C HIS A 101 -5.14 0.78 -16.13
N TYR A 102 -5.64 0.78 -14.90
CA TYR A 102 -6.62 1.80 -14.48
C TYR A 102 -5.99 3.19 -14.38
N LYS A 103 -6.80 4.24 -14.52
CA LYS A 103 -6.34 5.64 -14.41
C LYS A 103 -7.00 6.42 -13.28
N PHE A 104 -8.14 5.94 -12.78
CA PHE A 104 -8.86 6.57 -11.68
C PHE A 104 -8.01 6.63 -10.40
N MET A 105 -8.22 7.66 -9.57
CA MET A 105 -7.51 7.85 -8.31
C MET A 105 -8.51 8.10 -7.18
N MET A 106 -8.69 7.12 -6.29
CA MET A 106 -9.62 7.24 -5.16
C MET A 106 -9.29 8.44 -4.25
N GLY A 107 -8.00 8.73 -4.04
CA GLY A 107 -7.57 9.88 -3.23
C GLY A 107 -7.98 11.25 -3.77
N LYS A 108 -8.46 11.34 -5.02
CA LYS A 108 -9.03 12.58 -5.61
C LYS A 108 -10.54 12.52 -5.81
N CYS A 109 -11.18 11.43 -5.41
CA CYS A 109 -12.63 11.29 -5.52
C CYS A 109 -13.31 12.18 -4.49
N ASN A 110 -14.31 12.97 -4.92
CA ASN A 110 -15.15 13.79 -4.02
C ASN A 110 -16.59 13.27 -3.96
N VAL A 111 -16.87 12.11 -4.55
CA VAL A 111 -18.20 11.50 -4.54
C VAL A 111 -18.36 10.69 -3.26
N THR A 112 -19.17 11.20 -2.33
CA THR A 112 -19.37 10.60 -1.00
C THR A 112 -19.76 9.13 -1.05
N GLN A 113 -20.66 8.75 -1.98
CA GLN A 113 -21.08 7.36 -2.14
C GLN A 113 -19.92 6.44 -2.54
N ILE A 114 -19.11 6.87 -3.50
CA ILE A 114 -17.93 6.10 -3.95
C ILE A 114 -16.92 5.94 -2.84
N LYS A 115 -16.66 6.99 -2.04
CA LYS A 115 -15.77 6.89 -0.88
C LYS A 115 -16.27 5.88 0.15
N ARG A 116 -17.57 5.91 0.46
CA ARG A 116 -18.19 4.97 1.40
C ARG A 116 -18.05 3.53 0.91
N ASP A 117 -18.36 3.31 -0.36
CA ASP A 117 -18.31 1.97 -0.96
C ASP A 117 -16.87 1.49 -1.11
N PHE A 118 -15.94 2.38 -1.43
CA PHE A 118 -14.51 2.10 -1.39
C PHE A 118 -14.07 1.60 -0.01
N ILE A 119 -14.36 2.35 1.05
CA ILE A 119 -13.97 1.97 2.41
C ILE A 119 -14.53 0.59 2.77
N LYS A 120 -15.81 0.34 2.43
CA LYS A 120 -16.45 -0.96 2.68
C LYS A 120 -15.75 -2.09 1.93
N ILE A 121 -15.71 -2.00 0.60
CA ILE A 121 -15.17 -3.06 -0.27
C ILE A 121 -13.69 -3.31 0.05
N GLU A 122 -12.91 -2.25 0.25
CA GLU A 122 -11.49 -2.37 0.53
C GLU A 122 -11.24 -2.99 1.91
N SER A 123 -12.01 -2.62 2.94
CA SER A 123 -11.90 -3.24 4.26
C SER A 123 -12.22 -4.74 4.23
N GLU A 124 -13.23 -5.16 3.46
CA GLU A 124 -13.60 -6.57 3.29
C GLU A 124 -12.48 -7.36 2.56
N ARG A 125 -11.89 -6.77 1.52
CA ARG A 125 -10.75 -7.38 0.79
C ARG A 125 -9.51 -7.49 1.66
N LEU A 126 -9.17 -6.43 2.40
CA LEU A 126 -8.04 -6.42 3.32
C LEU A 126 -8.21 -7.48 4.42
N ALA A 127 -9.39 -7.55 5.03
CA ALA A 127 -9.71 -8.56 6.04
C ALA A 127 -9.52 -9.98 5.50
N CYS A 128 -10.05 -10.26 4.30
CA CYS A 128 -9.89 -11.56 3.64
C CYS A 128 -8.41 -11.88 3.36
N TYR A 129 -7.63 -10.92 2.86
CA TYR A 129 -6.21 -11.13 2.58
C TYR A 129 -5.39 -11.33 3.87
N LEU A 130 -5.68 -10.55 4.91
CA LEU A 130 -5.04 -10.68 6.23
C LEU A 130 -5.30 -12.06 6.83
N GLU A 131 -6.54 -12.54 6.77
CA GLU A 131 -6.91 -13.88 7.25
C GLU A 131 -6.24 -14.99 6.44
N LYS A 132 -6.31 -14.92 5.11
CA LYS A 132 -5.66 -15.88 4.21
C LYS A 132 -4.18 -16.03 4.50
N THR A 133 -3.52 -14.91 4.82
CA THR A 133 -2.07 -14.85 5.00
C THR A 133 -1.66 -14.85 6.46
N ARG A 134 -2.54 -15.25 7.38
CA ARG A 134 -2.34 -15.22 8.84
C ARG A 134 -1.02 -15.86 9.29
N ASP A 135 -0.64 -16.97 8.66
CA ASP A 135 0.56 -17.73 9.03
C ASP A 135 1.76 -17.47 8.11
N ASN A 136 1.64 -16.55 7.15
CA ASN A 136 2.67 -16.30 6.15
C ASN A 136 3.76 -15.33 6.64
N TYR A 137 3.46 -14.48 7.61
CA TYR A 137 4.34 -13.38 8.00
C TYR A 137 4.62 -13.33 9.50
N GLY A 138 5.89 -13.10 9.86
CA GLY A 138 6.29 -12.85 11.24
C GLY A 138 5.74 -11.53 11.78
N HIS A 139 5.79 -10.46 10.97
CA HIS A 139 5.20 -9.15 11.29
C HIS A 139 4.46 -8.56 10.08
N ARG A 140 3.49 -7.68 10.35
CA ARG A 140 2.75 -6.92 9.33
C ARG A 140 2.79 -5.44 9.66
N ILE A 141 3.11 -4.61 8.67
CA ILE A 141 3.10 -3.15 8.77
C ILE A 141 2.18 -2.60 7.71
N ALA A 142 1.30 -1.65 8.05
CA ALA A 142 0.54 -0.89 7.08
C ALA A 142 0.95 0.58 7.10
N TYR A 143 1.61 1.02 6.03
CA TYR A 143 2.07 2.39 5.86
C TYR A 143 1.04 3.24 5.14
N CYS A 144 0.06 3.79 5.86
CA CYS A 144 -1.11 4.42 5.27
C CYS A 144 -1.74 5.54 6.10
N ILE A 145 -2.46 6.44 5.41
CA ILE A 145 -3.15 7.62 5.94
C ILE A 145 -4.50 7.81 5.24
N GLY A 146 -5.37 8.66 5.80
CA GLY A 146 -6.66 9.03 5.22
C GLY A 146 -7.59 7.85 4.98
N ASP A 147 -8.38 7.90 3.89
CA ASP A 147 -9.38 6.87 3.55
C ASP A 147 -8.78 5.45 3.46
N PHE A 148 -7.49 5.32 3.08
CA PHE A 148 -6.79 4.03 3.04
C PHE A 148 -6.51 3.48 4.44
N ARG A 149 -6.11 4.34 5.38
CA ARG A 149 -5.95 3.95 6.79
C ARG A 149 -7.28 3.54 7.40
N THR A 150 -8.35 4.30 7.13
CA THR A 150 -9.69 3.95 7.61
C THR A 150 -10.17 2.60 7.06
N ALA A 151 -9.85 2.24 5.82
CA ALA A 151 -10.15 0.92 5.28
C ALA A 151 -9.36 -0.19 5.99
N MET A 152 -8.07 0.02 6.27
CA MET A 152 -7.25 -0.93 7.03
C MET A 152 -7.74 -1.08 8.47
N GLU A 153 -8.03 0.01 9.19
CA GLU A 153 -8.56 -0.02 10.56
C GLU A 153 -9.85 -0.84 10.65
N LYS A 154 -10.78 -0.63 9.71
CA LYS A 154 -12.01 -1.45 9.63
C LYS A 154 -11.74 -2.91 9.31
N ALA A 155 -10.72 -3.22 8.51
CA ALA A 155 -10.34 -4.60 8.26
C ALA A 155 -9.86 -5.29 9.54
N LEU A 156 -9.06 -4.59 10.37
CA LEU A 156 -8.58 -5.09 11.66
C LEU A 156 -9.69 -5.27 12.70
N GLU A 157 -10.82 -4.56 12.55
CA GLU A 157 -12.03 -4.84 13.36
C GLU A 157 -12.73 -6.14 12.94
N MET A 158 -12.54 -6.61 11.70
CA MET A 158 -13.16 -7.82 11.14
C MET A 158 -12.35 -9.09 11.41
N VAL A 159 -11.03 -8.96 11.57
CA VAL A 159 -10.11 -10.11 11.75
C VAL A 159 -9.14 -9.85 12.88
N ASP A 160 -8.89 -10.88 13.69
CA ASP A 160 -7.91 -10.83 14.78
C ASP A 160 -6.50 -11.07 14.22
N VAL A 161 -5.97 -10.12 13.45
CA VAL A 161 -4.61 -10.15 12.88
C VAL A 161 -3.90 -8.86 13.27
N GLU A 162 -2.75 -9.00 13.92
CA GLU A 162 -1.95 -7.85 14.32
C GLU A 162 -1.25 -7.19 13.12
N VAL A 163 -1.40 -5.87 13.02
CA VAL A 163 -0.76 -5.03 11.99
C VAL A 163 -0.34 -3.71 12.63
N SER A 164 0.94 -3.37 12.53
CA SER A 164 1.47 -2.07 12.97
C SER A 164 1.03 -0.97 11.99
N LEU A 165 0.15 -0.07 12.43
CA LEU A 165 -0.33 1.06 11.62
C LEU A 165 0.61 2.26 11.74
N VAL A 166 1.30 2.59 10.65
CA VAL A 166 2.21 3.75 10.56
C VAL A 166 1.82 4.66 9.39
N PRO A 167 2.07 5.98 9.46
CA PRO A 167 2.67 6.74 10.57
C PRO A 167 1.80 6.73 11.84
N GLY A 168 2.38 7.04 13.00
CA GLY A 168 1.64 7.13 14.26
C GLY A 168 0.63 8.28 14.25
N GLU A 169 -0.45 8.18 15.02
CA GLU A 169 -1.50 9.21 15.08
C GLU A 169 -0.96 10.58 15.51
N SER A 170 0.00 10.60 16.44
CA SER A 170 0.68 11.81 16.89
C SER A 170 1.43 12.51 15.76
N THR A 171 2.19 11.75 14.97
CA THR A 171 2.91 12.24 13.79
C THR A 171 1.95 12.73 12.72
N ILE A 172 0.87 11.98 12.44
CA ILE A 172 -0.16 12.42 11.50
C ILE A 172 -0.74 13.77 11.94
N ARG A 173 -1.10 13.91 13.22
CA ARG A 173 -1.67 15.14 13.76
C ARG A 173 -0.72 16.33 13.65
N SER A 174 0.58 16.14 13.89
CA SER A 174 1.57 17.22 13.76
C SER A 174 1.84 17.62 12.31
N MET A 175 1.60 16.71 11.35
CA MET A 175 1.85 16.93 9.93
C MET A 175 0.61 17.42 9.15
N LEU A 176 -0.53 17.63 9.82
CA LEU A 176 -1.73 18.16 9.18
C LEU A 176 -1.48 19.55 8.57
N GLN A 177 -2.00 19.75 7.36
CA GLN A 177 -1.96 21.00 6.58
C GLN A 177 -3.40 21.44 6.26
N PRO A 178 -4.12 22.07 7.21
CA PRO A 178 -5.56 22.36 7.09
C PRO A 178 -5.91 23.25 5.89
N GLU A 179 -4.95 24.02 5.38
CA GLU A 179 -5.09 24.91 4.23
C GLU A 179 -5.00 24.19 2.87
N LYS A 180 -4.61 22.92 2.85
CA LYS A 180 -4.48 22.12 1.62
C LYS A 180 -5.75 21.30 1.37
N SER A 181 -6.04 21.03 0.09
CA SER A 181 -7.11 20.11 -0.29
C SER A 181 -6.87 18.67 0.17
N PHE A 182 -5.60 18.28 0.31
CA PHE A 182 -5.18 17.04 0.94
C PHE A 182 -4.42 17.37 2.23
N ILE A 183 -5.12 17.26 3.37
CA ILE A 183 -4.62 17.77 4.65
C ILE A 183 -3.55 16.90 5.30
N TYR A 184 -3.40 15.64 4.89
CA TYR A 184 -2.57 14.68 5.63
C TYR A 184 -1.07 14.76 5.31
N ASN A 185 -0.65 15.69 4.44
CA ASN A 185 0.71 15.76 3.87
C ASN A 185 1.12 14.47 3.12
N SER A 186 2.24 14.49 2.40
CA SER A 186 2.71 13.34 1.64
C SER A 186 3.29 12.24 2.53
N LEU A 187 2.95 10.97 2.28
CA LEU A 187 3.67 9.79 2.81
C LEU A 187 5.15 9.76 2.43
N SER A 188 5.63 10.65 1.57
CA SER A 188 7.06 10.80 1.30
C SER A 188 7.73 11.90 2.13
N CYS A 189 7.04 12.51 3.11
CA CYS A 189 7.67 13.44 4.03
C CYS A 189 8.56 12.70 5.04
N LYS A 190 9.55 13.41 5.56
CA LYS A 190 10.61 12.82 6.38
C LYS A 190 10.08 12.20 7.67
N GLU A 191 9.13 12.86 8.31
CA GLU A 191 8.53 12.45 9.59
C GLU A 191 7.78 11.13 9.44
N TYR A 192 7.00 10.99 8.35
CA TYR A 192 6.33 9.73 8.07
C TYR A 192 7.29 8.62 7.65
N LEU A 193 8.37 8.94 6.93
CA LEU A 193 9.40 7.96 6.59
C LEU A 193 10.20 7.53 7.84
N GLN A 194 10.33 8.40 8.84
CA GLN A 194 10.92 8.06 10.14
C GLN A 194 10.06 7.02 10.87
N ASP A 195 8.76 7.29 11.08
CA ASP A 195 7.85 6.29 11.70
C ASP A 195 7.87 4.95 10.95
N PHE A 196 7.97 5.01 9.62
CA PHE A 196 8.06 3.80 8.79
C PHE A 196 9.37 3.04 8.99
N SER A 197 10.50 3.75 9.05
CA SER A 197 11.81 3.19 9.36
C SER A 197 11.84 2.53 10.74
N ASP A 198 11.27 3.21 11.74
CA ASP A 198 11.26 2.73 13.13
C ASP A 198 10.43 1.46 13.27
N ALA A 199 9.25 1.40 12.65
CA ALA A 199 8.42 0.19 12.67
C ALA A 199 9.08 -1.01 11.96
N ILE A 200 9.82 -0.79 10.86
CA ILE A 200 10.58 -1.86 10.21
C ILE A 200 11.75 -2.31 11.10
N ALA A 201 12.47 -1.38 11.72
CA ALA A 201 13.57 -1.69 12.62
C ALA A 201 13.08 -2.49 13.83
N GLU A 202 11.96 -2.11 14.44
CA GLU A 202 11.32 -2.83 15.54
C GLU A 202 10.93 -4.25 15.14
N ALA A 203 10.20 -4.41 14.02
CA ALA A 203 9.77 -5.72 13.51
C ALA A 203 10.93 -6.69 13.25
N LEU A 204 12.08 -6.15 12.81
CA LEU A 204 13.29 -6.93 12.53
C LEU A 204 14.28 -6.96 13.70
N LYS A 205 13.95 -6.37 14.85
CA LYS A 205 14.82 -6.26 16.04
C LYS A 205 16.19 -5.63 15.74
N LEU A 206 16.18 -4.61 14.89
CA LEU A 206 17.34 -3.82 14.50
C LEU A 206 17.42 -2.54 15.34
N PRO A 207 18.61 -1.93 15.51
CA PRO A 207 18.70 -0.59 16.08
C PRO A 207 17.97 0.42 15.19
N GLU A 208 17.26 1.35 15.82
CA GLU A 208 16.63 2.48 15.12
C GLU A 208 17.66 3.27 14.32
N ARG A 209 17.22 3.76 13.15
CA ARG A 209 18.04 4.60 12.26
C ARG A 209 17.32 5.89 11.98
N LYS A 210 18.08 6.99 12.03
CA LYS A 210 17.53 8.31 11.70
C LYS A 210 17.39 8.42 10.19
N VAL A 211 16.20 8.78 9.72
CA VAL A 211 15.97 9.08 8.31
C VAL A 211 16.56 10.44 7.97
N GLY A 212 17.44 10.50 6.98
CA GLY A 212 18.19 11.70 6.60
C GLY A 212 18.80 11.64 5.20
N LEU A 213 19.47 12.72 4.79
CA LEU A 213 20.17 12.77 3.50
C LEU A 213 21.50 12.02 3.61
N ARG A 214 21.85 11.32 2.54
CA ARG A 214 23.13 10.65 2.31
C ARG A 214 23.90 11.46 1.28
N GLU A 215 25.04 12.04 1.66
CA GLU A 215 25.84 12.86 0.72
C GLU A 215 26.28 12.09 -0.53
N ASP A 216 26.42 10.78 -0.43
CA ASP A 216 26.89 9.90 -1.50
C ASP A 216 25.76 9.26 -2.33
N LEU A 217 24.50 9.33 -1.89
CA LEU A 217 23.36 8.69 -2.57
C LEU A 217 22.19 9.62 -2.88
N SER A 218 21.92 10.63 -2.05
CA SER A 218 20.76 11.50 -2.20
C SER A 218 20.89 12.36 -3.45
N VAL A 219 19.92 12.24 -4.35
CA VAL A 219 19.90 13.03 -5.60
C VAL A 219 19.14 14.35 -5.49
N ASP A 220 18.38 14.55 -4.41
CA ASP A 220 17.65 15.77 -4.09
C ASP A 220 17.42 15.92 -2.57
N ASP A 221 16.95 17.11 -2.16
CA ASP A 221 16.71 17.47 -0.74
C ASP A 221 15.57 16.69 -0.06
N THR A 222 14.90 15.79 -0.79
CA THR A 222 13.83 14.93 -0.29
C THR A 222 14.13 13.45 -0.52
N ASP A 223 15.37 13.13 -0.88
CA ASP A 223 15.84 11.78 -1.12
C ASP A 223 16.41 11.16 0.16
N TRP A 224 15.51 10.73 1.04
CA TRP A 224 15.81 10.28 2.39
C TRP A 224 16.17 8.79 2.47
N TYR A 225 17.13 8.46 3.34
CA TYR A 225 17.61 7.11 3.63
C TYR A 225 17.72 6.89 5.15
N PRO A 226 17.62 5.63 5.64
CA PRO A 226 17.99 5.31 7.01
C PRO A 226 19.51 5.41 7.17
N LEU A 227 19.97 6.25 8.10
CA LEU A 227 21.39 6.54 8.37
C LEU A 227 22.01 5.58 9.39
#